data_AF-A0A845K0F8-F1
#
_entry.id   AF-A0A845K0F8-F1
#
_cell.length_a   1.000
_cell.length_b   1.000
_cell.length_c   1.000
_cell.angle_alpha   90.00
_cell.angle_beta   90.00
_cell.angle_gamma   90.00
#
_symmetry.space_group_name_H-M   'P 1'
#
loop_
_entity.id
_entity.type
_entity.pdbx_description
1 polymer ?
#
loop_
_entity_poly.entity_id
_entity_poly.type
_entity_poly.pdbx_seq_one_letter_code
_entity_poly.pdbx_strand_id
1 'polypeptide(L)'
;MGLGILTAIAFDSQVLDVADWSHWLETLILFIVSIWYLGFGVFHGWVACALKVMIQKIREALEGLQQLLDWITREVIGRIPKFQKNIPRSELEGKYDQVGGELLTTLKQKGGLIGFFSGILFSVILKAIKFFFLDQVVEELQKKETGEITSADIEHAVRRAGTEVMISPITDNLFLIHIINIALGILFFGLPFSLLWFL
;
A
#
# COMPACT_ATOMS: atom_id res chain seq x y z
N MET A 1 19.19 19.54 12.59
CA MET A 1 19.88 20.33 13.64
C MET A 1 19.68 21.83 13.49
N GLY A 2 19.92 22.45 12.32
CA GLY A 2 19.77 23.90 12.16
C GLY A 2 18.38 24.48 12.47
N LEU A 3 17.31 23.79 12.05
CA LEU A 3 15.93 24.22 12.34
C LEU A 3 15.58 24.18 13.83
N GLY A 4 16.06 23.18 14.57
CA GLY A 4 15.81 23.04 16.02
C GLY A 4 16.49 24.13 16.84
N ILE A 5 17.70 24.53 16.46
CA ILE A 5 18.43 25.65 17.09
C ILE A 5 17.74 26.97 16.79
N LEU A 6 17.32 27.21 15.54
CA LEU A 6 16.58 28.42 15.17
C LEU A 6 15.23 28.52 15.88
N THR A 7 14.49 27.42 16.03
CA THR A 7 13.23 27.42 16.79
C THR A 7 13.46 27.63 18.29
N ALA A 8 14.55 27.11 18.86
CA ALA A 8 14.87 27.35 20.27
C ALA A 8 15.23 28.83 20.52
N ILE A 9 16.02 29.45 19.65
CA ILE A 9 16.37 30.88 19.75
C ILE A 9 15.14 31.78 19.55
N ALA A 10 14.27 31.44 18.59
CA ALA A 10 13.03 32.17 18.37
C ALA A 10 12.08 32.04 19.56
N PHE A 11 12.03 30.87 20.21
CA PHE A 11 11.20 30.64 21.38
C PHE A 11 11.71 31.38 22.63
N ASP A 12 13.01 31.34 22.85
CA ASP A 12 13.69 32.08 23.91
C ASP A 12 13.35 33.58 23.84
N SER A 13 13.62 34.19 22.69
CA SER A 13 13.40 35.62 22.47
C SER A 13 11.93 36.08 22.46
N GLN A 14 10.97 35.22 22.12
CA GLN A 14 9.56 35.62 21.99
C GLN A 14 8.65 35.19 23.14
N VAL A 15 9.04 34.17 23.91
CA VAL A 15 8.16 33.59 24.94
C VAL A 15 8.84 33.61 26.31
N LEU A 16 10.07 33.12 26.42
CA LEU A 16 10.74 33.00 27.72
C LEU A 16 11.22 34.35 28.24
N ASP A 17 11.87 35.16 27.40
CA ASP A 17 12.41 36.47 27.77
C ASP A 17 11.30 37.50 28.08
N VAL A 18 10.09 37.27 27.54
CA VAL A 18 8.90 38.10 27.76
C VAL A 18 8.14 37.71 29.04
N ALA A 19 8.30 36.47 29.51
CA ALA A 19 7.54 35.93 30.64
C ALA A 19 8.11 36.28 32.03
N ASP A 20 9.24 36.99 32.10
CA ASP A 20 9.90 37.44 33.34
C ASP A 20 10.16 36.28 34.34
N TRP A 21 10.44 35.09 33.81
CA TRP A 21 10.64 33.87 34.60
C TRP A 21 12.05 33.82 35.22
N SER A 22 12.18 33.12 36.35
CA SER A 22 13.50 32.88 36.93
C SER A 22 14.37 32.05 35.98
N HIS A 23 15.64 32.42 35.83
CA HIS A 23 16.58 31.77 34.93
C HIS A 23 16.73 30.24 35.15
N TRP A 24 16.52 29.76 36.38
CA TRP A 24 16.53 28.33 36.69
C TRP A 24 15.33 27.59 36.07
N LEU A 25 14.16 28.23 36.07
CA LEU A 25 12.93 27.68 35.47
C LEU A 25 13.04 27.63 33.94
N GLU A 26 13.54 28.71 33.34
CA GLU A 26 13.84 28.82 31.92
C GLU A 26 14.76 27.70 31.44
N THR A 27 15.89 27.50 32.14
CA THR A 27 16.87 26.44 31.83
C THR A 27 16.25 25.05 31.94
N LEU A 28 15.43 24.80 32.97
CA LEU A 28 14.75 23.53 33.16
C LEU A 28 13.76 23.23 32.02
N ILE A 29 13.01 24.24 31.58
CA ILE A 29 12.04 24.12 30.49
C ILE A 29 12.76 23.84 29.17
N LEU A 30 13.83 24.59 28.85
CA LEU A 30 14.65 24.34 27.66
C LEU A 30 15.25 22.93 27.65
N PHE A 31 15.67 22.42 28.82
CA PHE A 31 16.20 21.05 28.95
C PHE A 31 15.12 20.00 28.67
N ILE A 32 13.92 20.15 29.24
CA ILE A 32 12.79 19.22 29.03
C ILE A 32 12.35 19.24 27.55
N VAL A 33 12.23 20.43 26.97
CA VAL A 33 11.87 20.62 25.56
C VAL A 33 12.92 19.99 24.64
N SER A 34 14.20 20.12 24.98
CA SER A 34 15.30 19.49 24.23
C SER A 34 15.23 17.97 24.27
N ILE A 35 14.95 17.37 25.44
CA ILE A 35 14.74 15.92 25.58
C ILE A 35 13.53 15.47 24.76
N TRP A 36 12.42 16.22 24.81
CA TRP A 36 11.22 15.93 24.02
C TRP A 36 11.54 15.89 22.53
N TYR A 37 12.20 16.92 22.00
CA TYR A 37 12.55 16.98 20.59
C TYR A 37 13.51 15.90 20.14
N LEU A 38 14.50 15.57 20.98
CA LEU A 38 15.46 14.52 20.66
C LEU A 38 14.79 13.14 20.67
N GLY A 39 14.05 12.82 21.73
CA GLY A 39 13.36 11.53 21.88
C GLY A 39 12.28 11.34 20.82
N PHE A 40 11.40 12.33 20.65
CA PHE A 40 10.34 12.27 19.65
C PHE A 40 10.89 12.30 18.22
N GLY A 41 11.94 13.06 17.95
CA GLY A 41 12.56 13.09 16.62
C GLY A 41 13.20 11.75 16.21
N VAL A 42 13.86 11.07 17.14
CA VAL A 42 14.38 9.71 16.89
C VAL A 42 13.22 8.74 16.64
N PHE A 43 12.20 8.76 17.50
CA PHE A 43 11.04 7.88 17.37
C PHE A 43 10.28 8.11 16.06
N HIS A 44 9.98 9.37 15.71
CA HIS A 44 9.30 9.74 14.48
C HIS A 44 10.13 9.34 13.25
N GLY A 45 11.45 9.50 13.31
CA GLY A 45 12.36 9.03 12.26
C GLY A 45 12.29 7.51 12.05
N TRP A 46 12.23 6.71 13.12
CA TRP A 46 12.05 5.27 13.03
C TRP A 46 10.69 4.89 12.43
N VAL A 47 9.62 5.53 12.88
CA VAL A 47 8.26 5.31 12.33
C VAL A 47 8.22 5.66 10.85
N ALA A 48 8.76 6.82 10.46
CA ALA A 48 8.80 7.25 9.07
C ALA A 48 9.61 6.28 8.18
N CYS A 49 10.73 5.77 8.68
CA CYS A 49 11.54 4.79 7.98
C CYS A 49 10.80 3.46 7.78
N ALA A 50 10.22 2.92 8.86
CA ALA A 50 9.44 1.68 8.82
C ALA A 50 8.26 1.80 7.84
N LEU A 51 7.56 2.93 7.89
CA LEU A 51 6.43 3.24 7.03
C LEU A 51 6.84 3.33 5.57
N LYS A 52 7.96 4.00 5.26
CA LYS A 52 8.52 4.06 3.91
C LYS A 52 8.87 2.67 3.36
N VAL A 53 9.54 1.84 4.16
CA VAL A 53 9.89 0.46 3.76
C VAL A 53 8.63 -0.37 3.53
N MET A 54 7.65 -0.27 4.42
CA MET A 54 6.38 -1.00 4.29
C MET A 54 5.63 -0.60 3.02
N ILE A 55 5.51 0.70 2.74
CA ILE A 55 4.87 1.21 1.51
C ILE A 55 5.57 0.68 0.26
N GLN A 56 6.90 0.70 0.26
CA GLN A 56 7.66 0.16 -0.86
C GLN A 56 7.38 -1.34 -1.06
N LYS A 57 7.36 -2.12 0.02
CA LYS A 57 7.07 -3.56 -0.05
C LYS A 57 5.64 -3.86 -0.49
N ILE A 58 4.67 -3.03 -0.11
CA ILE A 58 3.29 -3.14 -0.60
C ILE A 58 3.24 -2.87 -2.11
N ARG A 59 3.94 -1.84 -2.61
CA ARG A 59 4.00 -1.56 -4.05
C ARG A 59 4.63 -2.71 -4.84
N GLU A 60 5.75 -3.25 -4.36
CA GLU A 60 6.39 -4.44 -4.97
C GLU A 60 5.44 -5.64 -4.99
N ALA A 61 4.67 -5.86 -3.91
CA ALA A 61 3.68 -6.93 -3.84
C ALA A 61 2.51 -6.72 -4.81
N LEU A 62 2.06 -5.47 -4.99
CA LEU A 62 1.01 -5.12 -5.95
C LEU A 62 1.46 -5.34 -7.40
N GLU A 63 2.70 -4.97 -7.74
CA GLU A 63 3.28 -5.26 -9.04
C GLU A 63 3.39 -6.76 -9.29
N GLY A 64 3.85 -7.53 -8.29
CA GLY A 64 3.88 -9.00 -8.38
C GLY A 64 2.48 -9.61 -8.55
N LEU A 65 1.48 -9.04 -7.90
CA LEU A 65 0.09 -9.48 -8.03
C LEU A 65 -0.47 -9.19 -9.43
N GLN A 66 -0.13 -8.04 -10.02
CA GLN A 66 -0.45 -7.72 -11.40
C GLN A 66 0.20 -8.70 -12.38
N GLN A 67 1.49 -9.02 -12.18
CA GLN A 67 2.20 -10.00 -13.01
C GLN A 67 1.57 -11.40 -12.92
N LEU A 68 1.13 -11.80 -11.72
CA LEU A 68 0.41 -13.07 -11.53
C LEU A 68 -0.93 -13.07 -12.26
N LEU A 69 -1.68 -11.98 -12.16
CA LEU A 69 -2.95 -11.80 -12.88
C LEU A 69 -2.75 -11.87 -14.40
N ASP A 70 -1.73 -11.19 -14.93
CA ASP A 70 -1.36 -11.24 -16.35
C ASP A 70 -0.96 -12.66 -16.78
N TRP A 71 -0.14 -13.36 -15.97
CA TRP A 71 0.29 -14.73 -16.25
C TRP A 71 -0.88 -15.72 -16.27
N ILE A 72 -1.75 -15.69 -15.26
CA ILE A 72 -2.92 -16.58 -15.19
C ILE A 72 -3.87 -16.30 -16.36
N THR A 73 -4.08 -15.03 -16.68
CA THR A 73 -4.92 -14.62 -17.81
C THR A 73 -4.39 -15.20 -19.11
N ARG A 74 -3.10 -15.06 -19.37
CA ARG A 74 -2.45 -15.61 -20.57
C ARG A 74 -2.57 -17.13 -20.66
N GLU A 75 -2.38 -17.81 -19.53
CA GLU A 75 -2.46 -19.28 -19.45
C GLU A 75 -3.89 -19.78 -19.64
N VAL A 76 -4.89 -19.12 -19.05
CA VAL A 76 -6.31 -19.45 -19.23
C VAL A 76 -6.74 -19.20 -20.68
N ILE A 77 -6.36 -18.07 -21.26
CA ILE A 77 -6.65 -17.73 -22.66
C ILE A 77 -5.99 -18.73 -23.60
N GLY A 78 -4.73 -19.09 -23.37
CA GLY A 78 -4.00 -20.05 -24.20
C GLY A 78 -4.62 -21.46 -24.22
N ARG A 79 -5.42 -21.81 -23.19
CA ARG A 79 -6.16 -23.07 -23.10
C ARG A 79 -7.55 -23.01 -23.74
N ILE A 80 -7.99 -21.87 -24.25
CA ILE A 80 -9.28 -21.67 -24.92
C ILE A 80 -9.03 -21.51 -26.43
N PRO A 81 -9.37 -22.51 -27.27
CA PRO A 81 -8.97 -22.52 -28.68
C PRO A 81 -9.65 -21.45 -29.54
N LYS A 82 -10.85 -20.95 -29.19
CA LYS A 82 -11.52 -19.80 -29.81
C LYS A 82 -12.42 -19.08 -28.80
N PHE A 83 -12.15 -17.80 -28.52
CA PHE A 83 -13.02 -16.99 -27.68
C PHE A 83 -14.32 -16.61 -28.43
N GLN A 84 -15.39 -17.35 -28.15
CA GLN A 84 -16.72 -17.04 -28.67
C GLN A 84 -17.47 -16.10 -27.70
N LYS A 85 -18.36 -15.26 -28.24
CA LYS A 85 -19.20 -14.33 -27.47
C LYS A 85 -20.02 -14.99 -26.34
N ASN A 86 -20.32 -16.29 -26.49
CA ASN A 86 -21.14 -17.06 -25.56
C ASN A 86 -20.35 -18.14 -24.80
N ILE A 87 -19.07 -17.92 -24.49
CA ILE A 87 -18.37 -18.85 -23.57
C ILE A 87 -19.08 -18.78 -22.21
N PRO A 88 -19.59 -19.90 -21.70
CA PRO A 88 -20.24 -19.91 -20.40
C PRO A 88 -19.24 -19.56 -19.30
N ARG A 89 -19.63 -18.68 -18.37
CA ARG A 89 -18.80 -18.28 -17.21
C ARG A 89 -18.20 -19.48 -16.48
N SER A 90 -18.94 -20.58 -16.39
CA SER A 90 -18.51 -21.84 -15.78
C SER A 90 -17.33 -22.51 -16.49
N GLU A 91 -17.19 -22.34 -17.80
CA GLU A 91 -16.05 -22.88 -18.56
C GLU A 91 -14.78 -22.06 -18.28
N LEU A 92 -14.89 -20.73 -18.30
CA LEU A 92 -13.82 -19.81 -17.89
C LEU A 92 -13.37 -20.06 -16.45
N GLU A 93 -14.34 -20.21 -15.55
CA GLU A 93 -14.10 -20.54 -14.14
C GLU A 93 -13.40 -21.89 -13.99
N GLY A 94 -13.83 -22.92 -14.71
CA GLY A 94 -13.19 -24.24 -14.68
C GLY A 94 -11.75 -24.21 -15.18
N LYS A 95 -11.46 -23.46 -16.25
CA LYS A 95 -10.09 -23.27 -16.76
C LYS A 95 -9.22 -22.47 -15.79
N TYR A 96 -9.79 -21.44 -15.17
CA TYR A 96 -9.12 -20.68 -14.14
C TYR A 96 -8.77 -21.55 -12.92
N ASP A 97 -9.74 -22.33 -12.42
CA ASP A 97 -9.54 -23.21 -11.26
C ASP A 97 -8.50 -24.30 -11.54
N GLN A 98 -8.47 -24.80 -12.79
CA GLN A 98 -7.44 -25.72 -13.23
C GLN A 98 -6.04 -25.08 -13.17
N VAL A 99 -5.85 -23.91 -13.78
CA VAL A 99 -4.56 -23.19 -13.79
C VAL A 99 -4.13 -22.79 -12.38
N GLY A 100 -5.06 -22.27 -11.57
CA GLY A 100 -4.80 -21.90 -10.18
C GLY A 100 -4.46 -23.11 -9.31
N GLY A 101 -5.14 -24.25 -9.51
CA GLY A 101 -4.87 -25.50 -8.81
C GLY A 101 -3.48 -26.08 -9.14
N GLU A 102 -3.09 -26.07 -10.41
CA GLU A 102 -1.75 -26.48 -10.86
C GLU A 102 -0.66 -25.61 -10.21
N LEU A 103 -0.87 -24.29 -10.16
CA LEU A 103 0.05 -23.35 -9.53
C LEU A 103 0.15 -23.56 -8.00
N LEU A 104 -0.99 -23.73 -7.32
CA LEU A 104 -1.04 -23.99 -5.88
C LEU A 104 -0.34 -25.31 -5.52
N THR A 105 -0.51 -26.35 -6.34
CA THR A 105 0.12 -27.65 -6.15
C THR A 105 1.64 -27.56 -6.31
N THR A 106 2.09 -26.83 -7.33
CA THR A 106 3.52 -26.55 -7.56
C THR A 106 4.15 -25.78 -6.39
N LEU A 107 3.42 -24.82 -5.81
CA LEU A 107 3.88 -24.04 -4.65
C LEU A 107 3.95 -24.89 -3.37
N LYS A 108 2.94 -25.72 -3.11
CA LYS A 108 2.92 -26.63 -1.94
C LYS A 108 4.04 -27.67 -2.00
N GLN A 109 4.34 -28.19 -3.19
CA GLN A 109 5.41 -29.19 -3.38
C GLN A 109 6.82 -28.65 -3.11
N LYS A 110 7.05 -27.34 -3.24
CA LYS A 110 8.38 -26.74 -3.10
C LYS A 110 8.75 -26.31 -1.66
N GLY A 111 7.84 -26.32 -0.68
CA GLY A 111 8.01 -25.50 0.52
C GLY A 111 7.84 -26.11 1.92
N GLY A 112 7.45 -27.38 2.09
CA GLY A 112 7.22 -27.94 3.44
C GLY A 112 6.24 -27.11 4.29
N LEU A 113 6.57 -26.83 5.57
CA LEU A 113 5.76 -25.96 6.47
C LEU A 113 5.58 -24.53 5.94
N ILE A 114 6.62 -23.95 5.32
CA ILE A 114 6.54 -22.64 4.67
C ILE A 114 5.62 -22.71 3.44
N GLY A 115 5.67 -23.83 2.71
CA GLY A 115 4.78 -24.11 1.59
C GLY A 115 3.30 -24.21 1.98
N PHE A 116 3.00 -24.63 3.21
CA PHE A 116 1.63 -24.64 3.73
C PHE A 116 1.08 -23.21 3.91
N PHE A 117 1.80 -22.35 4.62
CA PHE A 117 1.39 -20.95 4.83
C PHE A 117 1.36 -20.17 3.52
N SER A 118 2.37 -20.34 2.66
CA SER A 118 2.39 -19.76 1.31
C SER A 118 1.22 -20.26 0.48
N GLY A 119 0.83 -21.54 0.61
CA GLY A 119 -0.34 -22.09 -0.06
C GLY A 119 -1.66 -21.46 0.40
N ILE A 120 -1.81 -21.14 1.68
CA ILE A 120 -3.00 -20.43 2.18
C ILE A 120 -3.06 -19.03 1.60
N LEU A 121 -1.96 -18.27 1.69
CA LEU A 121 -1.87 -16.91 1.16
C LEU A 121 -2.16 -16.90 -0.36
N PHE A 122 -1.56 -17.85 -1.08
CA PHE A 122 -1.74 -17.98 -2.52
C PHE A 122 -3.18 -18.37 -2.90
N SER A 123 -3.84 -19.21 -2.10
CA SER A 123 -5.25 -19.55 -2.31
C SER A 123 -6.16 -18.34 -2.18
N VAL A 124 -5.89 -17.43 -1.24
CA VAL A 124 -6.63 -16.17 -1.09
C VAL A 124 -6.38 -15.27 -2.30
N ILE A 125 -5.12 -15.13 -2.71
CA ILE A 125 -4.73 -14.37 -3.91
C ILE A 125 -5.43 -14.89 -5.16
N LEU A 126 -5.41 -16.21 -5.39
CA LEU A 126 -6.08 -16.84 -6.52
C LEU A 126 -7.58 -16.57 -6.52
N LYS A 127 -8.23 -16.53 -5.35
CA LYS A 127 -9.65 -16.23 -5.25
C LYS A 127 -9.96 -14.78 -5.63
N ALA A 128 -9.11 -13.84 -5.23
CA ALA A 128 -9.23 -12.44 -5.63
C ALA A 128 -9.01 -12.26 -7.14
N ILE A 129 -7.93 -12.83 -7.68
CA ILE A 129 -7.63 -12.81 -9.12
C ILE A 129 -8.77 -13.47 -9.92
N LYS A 130 -9.37 -14.57 -9.44
CA LYS A 130 -10.51 -15.26 -10.08
C LYS A 130 -11.69 -14.32 -10.25
N PHE A 131 -12.00 -13.57 -9.18
CA PHE A 131 -13.09 -12.60 -9.18
C PHE A 131 -12.85 -11.53 -10.25
N PHE A 132 -11.66 -10.92 -10.26
CA PHE A 132 -11.29 -9.91 -11.27
C PHE A 132 -11.31 -10.47 -12.69
N PHE A 133 -10.69 -11.62 -12.93
CA PHE A 133 -10.65 -12.25 -14.24
C PHE A 133 -12.05 -12.56 -14.75
N LEU A 134 -12.88 -13.22 -13.95
CA LEU A 134 -14.24 -13.58 -14.36
C LEU A 134 -15.09 -12.35 -14.64
N ASP A 135 -15.08 -11.35 -13.76
CA ASP A 135 -15.93 -10.18 -13.95
C ASP A 135 -15.47 -9.35 -15.16
N GLN A 136 -14.16 -9.15 -15.36
CA GLN A 136 -13.63 -8.40 -16.50
C GLN A 136 -13.80 -9.12 -17.83
N VAL A 137 -13.48 -10.42 -17.88
CA VAL A 137 -13.66 -11.22 -19.11
C VAL A 137 -15.14 -11.29 -19.47
N VAL A 138 -16.03 -11.52 -18.50
CA VAL A 138 -17.48 -11.56 -18.75
C VAL A 138 -18.00 -10.20 -19.21
N GLU A 139 -17.53 -9.11 -18.60
CA GLU A 139 -17.92 -7.75 -19.00
C GLU A 139 -17.44 -7.40 -20.43
N GLU A 140 -16.20 -7.76 -20.78
CA GLU A 140 -15.64 -7.55 -22.13
C GLU A 140 -16.39 -8.39 -23.18
N LEU A 141 -16.79 -9.63 -22.82
CA LEU A 141 -17.64 -10.49 -23.66
C LEU A 141 -19.02 -9.86 -23.92
N GLN A 142 -19.57 -9.15 -22.93
CA GLN A 142 -20.89 -8.54 -23.02
C GLN A 142 -20.91 -7.21 -23.80
N LYS A 143 -19.80 -6.45 -23.79
CA LYS A 143 -19.74 -5.11 -24.41
C LYS A 143 -19.63 -5.11 -25.95
N LYS A 144 -19.20 -6.19 -26.61
CA LYS A 144 -19.08 -6.23 -28.09
C LYS A 144 -20.37 -6.67 -28.78
N GLU A 145 -20.94 -5.82 -29.63
CA GLU A 145 -22.14 -6.14 -30.43
C GLU A 145 -21.85 -7.15 -31.56
N THR A 146 -20.77 -6.98 -32.33
CA THR A 146 -20.37 -7.90 -33.42
C THR A 146 -18.86 -7.90 -33.61
N GLY A 147 -18.17 -8.97 -33.23
CA GLY A 147 -16.74 -9.17 -33.52
C GLY A 147 -16.12 -10.23 -32.62
N GLU A 148 -15.23 -11.05 -33.19
CA GLU A 148 -14.42 -12.01 -32.44
C GLU A 148 -13.69 -11.29 -31.29
N ILE A 149 -13.71 -11.92 -30.12
CA ILE A 149 -13.04 -11.38 -28.94
C ILE A 149 -11.61 -11.85 -28.99
N THR A 150 -10.69 -10.90 -29.02
CA THR A 150 -9.27 -11.22 -29.15
C THR A 150 -8.64 -11.40 -27.77
N SER A 151 -7.60 -12.22 -27.68
CA SER A 151 -6.82 -12.39 -26.45
C SER A 151 -6.25 -11.05 -25.94
N ALA A 152 -5.93 -10.13 -26.84
CA ALA A 152 -5.42 -8.80 -26.51
C ALA A 152 -6.47 -7.92 -25.81
N ASP A 153 -7.74 -8.02 -26.20
CA ASP A 153 -8.84 -7.29 -25.54
C ASP A 153 -8.97 -7.74 -24.08
N ILE A 154 -8.89 -9.05 -23.84
CA ILE A 154 -8.98 -9.64 -22.50
C ILE A 154 -7.76 -9.28 -21.65
N GLU A 155 -6.54 -9.41 -22.19
CA GLU A 155 -5.32 -9.01 -21.50
C GLU A 155 -5.35 -7.52 -21.13
N HIS A 156 -5.85 -6.66 -22.01
CA HIS A 156 -5.99 -5.23 -21.75
C HIS A 156 -7.04 -4.93 -20.66
N ALA A 157 -8.22 -5.57 -20.71
CA ALA A 157 -9.27 -5.42 -19.71
C ALA A 157 -8.79 -5.84 -18.32
N VAL A 158 -8.14 -6.99 -18.24
CA VAL A 158 -7.57 -7.50 -16.99
C VAL A 158 -6.47 -6.58 -16.46
N ARG A 159 -5.58 -6.08 -17.34
CA ARG A 159 -4.51 -5.16 -16.94
C ARG A 159 -5.04 -3.85 -16.41
N ARG A 160 -6.08 -3.32 -17.07
CA ARG A 160 -6.77 -2.11 -16.66
C ARG A 160 -7.45 -2.30 -15.31
N ALA A 161 -8.18 -3.40 -15.11
CA ALA A 161 -8.87 -3.67 -13.85
C ALA A 161 -7.92 -3.87 -12.67
N GLY A 162 -6.82 -4.60 -12.86
CA GLY A 162 -5.80 -4.73 -11.83
C GLY A 162 -5.19 -3.37 -11.45
N THR A 163 -4.96 -2.50 -12.42
CA THR A 163 -4.41 -1.15 -12.17
C THR A 163 -5.42 -0.21 -11.53
N GLU A 164 -6.63 -0.10 -12.09
CA GLU A 164 -7.65 0.87 -11.67
C GLU A 164 -8.40 0.44 -10.40
N VAL A 165 -8.66 -0.86 -10.21
CA VAL A 165 -9.51 -1.34 -9.11
C VAL A 165 -8.69 -1.76 -7.89
N MET A 166 -7.42 -2.14 -8.08
CA MET A 166 -6.60 -2.67 -6.99
C MET A 166 -5.36 -1.81 -6.71
N ILE A 167 -4.55 -1.48 -7.73
CA ILE A 167 -3.31 -0.73 -7.50
C ILE A 167 -3.57 0.74 -7.15
N SER A 168 -4.44 1.43 -7.89
CA SER A 168 -4.71 2.86 -7.66
C SER A 168 -5.26 3.14 -6.26
N PRO A 169 -6.34 2.48 -5.79
CA PRO A 169 -6.92 2.81 -4.49
C PRO A 169 -5.97 2.51 -3.33
N ILE A 170 -5.18 1.44 -3.45
CA ILE A 170 -4.17 1.11 -2.43
C ILE A 170 -3.08 2.16 -2.45
N THR A 171 -2.54 2.51 -3.63
CA THR A 171 -1.48 3.52 -3.76
C THR A 171 -1.91 4.90 -3.24
N ASP A 172 -3.15 5.32 -3.53
CA ASP A 172 -3.72 6.58 -3.07
C ASP A 172 -3.86 6.61 -1.55
N ASN A 173 -4.30 5.51 -0.94
CA ASN A 173 -4.37 5.37 0.52
C ASN A 173 -2.98 5.35 1.18
N LEU A 174 -1.96 4.78 0.54
CA LEU A 174 -0.57 4.83 1.05
C LEU A 174 -0.04 6.27 1.08
N PHE A 175 -0.46 7.14 0.15
CA PHE A 175 -0.11 8.55 0.18
C PHE A 175 -0.77 9.29 1.36
N LEU A 176 -2.03 8.99 1.67
CA LEU A 176 -2.70 9.55 2.86
C LEU A 176 -1.97 9.21 4.16
N ILE A 177 -1.41 8.01 4.27
CA ILE A 177 -0.63 7.60 5.44
C ILE A 177 0.61 8.51 5.62
N HIS A 178 1.28 8.90 4.54
CA HIS A 178 2.39 9.86 4.61
C HIS A 178 1.93 11.24 5.09
N ILE A 179 0.80 11.73 4.58
CA ILE A 179 0.23 13.01 5.01
C ILE A 179 -0.08 12.99 6.51
N ILE A 180 -0.71 11.92 6.99
CA ILE A 180 -1.02 11.75 8.41
C ILE A 180 0.26 11.72 9.24
N ASN A 181 1.29 10.98 8.81
CA ASN A 181 2.56 10.91 9.52
C ASN A 181 3.27 12.28 9.61
N ILE A 182 3.17 13.10 8.55
CA ILE A 182 3.69 14.47 8.54
C ILE A 182 2.87 15.36 9.47
N ALA A 183 1.53 15.29 9.41
CA ALA A 183 0.64 16.07 10.26
C ALA A 183 0.84 15.76 11.75
N LEU A 184 0.96 14.47 12.10
CA LEU A 184 1.32 14.04 13.46
C LEU A 184 2.70 14.55 13.86
N GLY A 185 3.68 14.50 12.95
CA GLY A 185 4.99 15.11 13.17
C GLY A 185 4.88 16.58 13.56
N ILE A 186 4.23 17.40 12.74
CA ILE A 186 4.04 18.83 13.00
C ILE A 186 3.32 19.06 14.33
N LEU A 187 2.25 18.31 14.62
CA LEU A 187 1.49 18.43 15.86
C LEU A 187 2.35 18.15 17.10
N PHE A 188 3.07 17.03 17.12
CA PHE A 188 3.89 16.64 18.28
C PHE A 188 5.15 17.48 18.44
N PHE A 189 5.70 18.00 17.35
CA PHE A 189 6.79 18.97 17.41
C PHE A 189 6.32 20.38 17.82
N GLY A 190 5.09 20.77 17.49
CA GLY A 190 4.51 22.05 17.92
C GLY A 190 4.00 22.06 19.37
N LEU A 191 3.73 20.87 19.93
CA LEU A 191 3.10 20.68 21.24
C LEU A 191 3.79 21.43 22.39
N PRO A 192 5.12 21.32 22.61
CA PRO A 192 5.79 22.01 23.71
C PRO A 192 5.63 23.53 23.65
N PHE A 193 5.74 24.11 22.45
CA PHE A 193 5.56 25.55 22.24
C PHE A 193 4.12 25.99 22.48
N SER A 194 3.14 25.23 21.98
CA SER A 194 1.73 25.55 22.18
C SER A 194 1.32 25.50 23.65
N LEU A 195 1.81 24.52 24.41
CA LEU A 195 1.51 24.40 25.83
C LEU A 195 2.11 25.55 26.64
N LEU A 196 3.34 25.95 26.32
CA LEU A 196 4.01 27.07 27.00
C LEU A 196 3.41 28.43 26.65
N TRP A 197 2.79 28.59 25.47
CA TRP A 197 2.07 29.81 25.09
C TRP A 197 0.73 30.01 25.82
N PHE A 198 0.10 28.92 26.26
CA PHE A 198 -1.17 28.96 27.00
C PHE A 198 -1.01 29.06 28.53
N LEU A 199 0.21 28.93 29.04
CA LEU A 199 0.59 29.04 30.45
C LEU A 199 0.97 30.49 30.80
#